data_AF-A0A6I5CLU6-F1
#
_entry.id   AF-A0A6I5CLU6-F1
#
_cell.length_a   1.000
_cell.length_b   1.000
_cell.length_c   1.000
_cell.angle_alpha   90.00
_cell.angle_beta   90.00
_cell.angle_gamma   90.00
#
_symmetry.space_group_name_H-M   'P 1'
#
loop_
_entity.id
_entity.type
_entity.pdbx_description
1 polymer ?
#
loop_
_entity_poly.entity_id
_entity_poly.type
_entity_poly.pdbx_seq_one_letter_code
_entity_poly.pdbx_strand_id
1 'polypeptide(L)' 'MTVRHSRDDRGGSRDLAVNPVFSREPLQVPRYALPRAEMDPDTAYQIVHDELMLDGNARQNLATFVSTWAEPQA' A
#
# COMPACT_ATOMS: atom_id res chain seq x y z
N MET A 1 20.07 -11.61 28.35
CA MET A 1 19.40 -12.40 27.30
C MET A 1 19.08 -11.49 26.14
N THR A 2 19.90 -11.50 25.10
CA THR A 2 19.71 -10.67 23.90
C THR A 2 19.08 -11.55 22.84
N VAL A 3 17.79 -11.36 22.57
CA VAL A 3 17.07 -12.12 21.54
C VAL A 3 17.56 -11.65 20.18
N ARG A 4 18.34 -12.49 19.50
CA ARG A 4 18.74 -12.30 18.11
C ARG A 4 17.57 -12.73 17.23
N HIS A 5 16.91 -11.78 16.57
CA HIS A 5 15.99 -12.11 15.47
C HIS A 5 16.81 -12.67 14.31
N SER A 6 16.76 -13.99 14.11
CA SER A 6 17.18 -14.61 12.86
C SER A 6 16.15 -14.21 11.80
N ARG A 7 16.52 -13.33 10.87
CA ARG A 7 15.68 -12.98 9.72
C ARG A 7 15.65 -14.17 8.77
N ASP A 8 14.48 -14.79 8.65
CA ASP A 8 14.16 -15.82 7.65
C ASP A 8 14.04 -15.12 6.29
N ASP A 9 15.04 -15.27 5.43
CA ASP A 9 15.08 -14.79 4.04
C ASP A 9 14.19 -15.67 3.13
N ARG A 10 12.88 -15.67 3.40
CA ARG A 10 11.88 -16.40 2.60
C ARG A 10 10.67 -15.55 2.24
N GLY A 11 10.93 -14.40 1.62
CA GLY A 11 9.90 -13.60 0.95
C GLY A 11 10.42 -13.11 -0.39
N GLY A 12 9.96 -13.70 -1.49
CA GLY A 12 10.17 -13.13 -2.82
C GLY A 12 9.74 -11.67 -2.80
N SER A 13 10.58 -10.78 -3.35
CA SER A 13 10.40 -9.33 -3.39
C SER A 13 8.96 -9.01 -3.83
N ARG A 14 8.14 -8.62 -2.85
CA ARG A 14 6.82 -7.98 -3.02
C ARG A 14 6.98 -6.48 -2.87
N ASP A 15 8.10 -5.93 -3.35
CA ASP A 15 8.26 -4.50 -3.43
C ASP A 15 7.28 -4.00 -4.50
N LEU A 16 6.51 -2.97 -4.16
CA LEU A 16 5.53 -2.40 -5.07
C LEU A 16 6.27 -1.69 -6.20
N ALA A 17 6.34 -2.35 -7.36
CA ALA A 17 6.86 -1.77 -8.59
C ALA A 17 5.74 -0.94 -9.25
N VAL A 18 5.66 0.34 -8.90
CA VAL A 18 4.68 1.24 -9.49
C VAL A 18 5.21 1.73 -10.84
N ASN A 19 4.47 1.43 -11.92
CA ASN A 19 4.82 1.91 -13.26
C ASN A 19 4.48 3.41 -13.35
N PRO A 20 5.47 4.29 -13.57
CA PRO A 20 5.24 5.71 -13.60
C PRO A 20 4.51 6.09 -14.90
N VAL A 21 3.19 6.25 -14.81
CA VAL A 21 2.35 6.80 -15.91
C VAL A 21 2.75 8.25 -16.22
N PHE A 22 3.46 8.91 -15.30
CA PHE A 22 3.90 10.31 -15.40
C PHE A 22 5.42 10.44 -15.19
N SER A 23 6.23 9.90 -16.10
CA SER A 23 7.64 10.29 -16.34
C SER A 23 8.59 10.40 -15.12
N ARG A 24 8.43 9.60 -14.08
CA ARG A 24 9.37 9.51 -12.94
C ARG A 24 10.11 8.18 -12.98
N GLU A 25 11.27 8.08 -12.33
CA GLU A 25 11.98 6.81 -12.16
C GLU A 25 11.08 5.81 -11.40
N PRO A 26 11.14 4.49 -11.70
CA PRO A 26 10.38 3.48 -10.97
C PRO A 26 10.75 3.52 -9.48
N LEU A 27 9.81 4.01 -8.66
CA LEU A 27 9.93 4.07 -7.22
C LEU A 27 9.61 2.71 -6.63
N GLN A 28 10.58 2.08 -5.98
CA GLN A 28 10.33 0.93 -5.13
C GLN A 28 10.04 1.40 -3.71
N VAL A 29 8.81 1.14 -3.23
CA VAL A 29 8.42 1.43 -1.86
C VAL A 29 8.61 0.18 -0.99
N PRO A 30 9.51 0.21 0.01
CA PRO A 30 9.74 -0.94 0.88
C PRO A 30 8.50 -1.26 1.72
N ARG A 31 8.06 -2.52 1.69
CA ARG A 31 6.83 -2.95 2.40
C ARG A 31 7.01 -3.15 3.91
N TYR A 32 8.25 -3.43 4.34
CA TYR A 32 8.56 -3.88 5.71
C TYR A 32 9.56 -2.97 6.44
N ALA A 33 9.88 -1.82 5.87
CA ALA A 33 10.78 -0.84 6.46
C ALA A 33 10.34 0.56 6.08
N LEU A 34 10.66 1.54 6.92
CA LEU A 34 10.46 2.94 6.57
C LEU A 34 11.49 3.35 5.49
N PRO A 35 11.08 4.02 4.40
CA PRO A 35 12.02 4.55 3.42
C PRO A 35 12.96 5.57 4.08
N ARG A 36 14.21 5.64 3.59
CA ARG A 36 15.23 6.57 4.12
C ARG A 36 15.04 8.01 3.65
N ALA A 37 14.39 8.19 2.51
CA ALA A 37 14.17 9.49 1.89
C ALA A 37 12.67 9.78 1.85
N GLU A 38 12.35 11.07 1.86
CA GLU A 38 10.98 11.55 1.67
C GLU A 38 10.55 11.39 0.20
N MET A 39 9.24 11.44 -0.01
CA MET A 39 8.62 11.36 -1.33
C MET A 39 7.72 12.57 -1.51
N ASP A 40 7.62 13.05 -2.75
CA ASP A 40 6.64 14.05 -3.17
C ASP A 40 5.22 13.61 -2.77
N PRO A 41 4.41 14.49 -2.12
CA PRO A 41 3.11 14.12 -1.55
C PRO A 41 2.12 13.62 -2.60
N ASP A 42 2.14 14.19 -3.81
CA ASP A 42 1.28 13.74 -4.91
C ASP A 42 1.65 12.31 -5.34
N THR A 43 2.95 11.99 -5.37
CA THR A 43 3.42 10.63 -5.65
C THR A 43 2.97 9.65 -4.58
N ALA A 44 3.12 10.02 -3.31
CA ALA A 44 2.71 9.17 -2.20
C ALA A 44 1.19 8.89 -2.23
N TYR A 45 0.38 9.90 -2.55
CA TYR A 45 -1.05 9.75 -2.72
C TYR A 45 -1.39 8.77 -3.85
N GLN A 46 -0.78 8.95 -5.03
CA GLN A 46 -1.06 8.08 -6.17
C GLN A 46 -0.70 6.62 -5.88
N ILE A 47 0.45 6.35 -5.25
CA ILE A 47 0.86 4.97 -4.91
C ILE A 47 -0.18 4.30 -4.01
N VAL A 48 -0.64 4.99 -2.96
CA VAL A 48 -1.65 4.43 -2.05
C VAL A 48 -3.00 4.30 -2.75
N HIS A 49 -3.38 5.28 -3.58
CA HIS A 49 -4.63 5.25 -4.32
C HIS A 49 -4.67 4.06 -5.29
N ASP A 50 -3.61 3.86 -6.08
CA ASP A 50 -3.49 2.77 -7.05
C ASP A 50 -3.57 1.39 -6.38
N GLU A 51 -2.90 1.20 -5.24
CA GLU A 51 -3.00 -0.05 -4.47
C GLU A 51 -4.43 -0.26 -3.94
N LEU A 52 -5.08 0.79 -3.42
CA LEU A 52 -6.47 0.71 -2.93
C LEU A 52 -7.50 0.44 -4.04
N MET A 53 -7.20 0.75 -5.30
CA MET A 53 -8.07 0.37 -6.41
C MET A 53 -8.19 -1.15 -6.58
N LEU A 54 -7.26 -1.93 -6.00
CA LEU A 54 -7.28 -3.39 -6.00
C LEU A 54 -8.18 -4.00 -4.90
N ASP A 55 -8.62 -3.22 -3.90
CA ASP A 55 -9.47 -3.70 -2.80
C ASP A 55 -10.93 -3.98 -3.21
N GLY A 56 -11.33 -3.52 -4.39
CA GLY A 56 -12.68 -3.70 -4.93
C GLY A 56 -13.72 -2.75 -4.32
N ASN A 57 -14.96 -2.82 -4.82
CA ASN A 57 -16.01 -1.91 -4.39
C ASN A 57 -16.71 -2.43 -3.12
N ALA A 58 -16.57 -1.70 -2.01
CA ALA A 58 -17.20 -2.05 -0.74
C ALA A 58 -18.72 -2.26 -0.84
N ARG A 59 -19.45 -1.48 -1.67
CA ARG A 59 -20.91 -1.65 -1.85
C ARG A 59 -21.31 -2.92 -2.57
N GLN A 60 -20.37 -3.57 -3.26
CA GLN A 60 -20.58 -4.86 -3.92
C GLN A 60 -20.14 -6.04 -3.03
N ASN A 61 -19.60 -5.78 -1.84
CA ASN A 61 -19.21 -6.81 -0.89
C ASN A 61 -20.43 -7.33 -0.12
N LEU A 62 -20.97 -8.48 -0.55
CA LEU A 62 -22.10 -9.15 0.10
C LEU A 62 -21.69 -10.13 1.21
N ALA A 63 -20.39 -10.25 1.49
CA ALA A 63 -19.86 -11.20 2.48
C ALA A 63 -19.68 -10.56 3.87
N THR A 64 -19.66 -9.23 3.97
CA THR A 64 -19.49 -8.52 5.23
C THR A 64 -20.83 -8.21 5.90
N PHE A 65 -20.83 -8.18 7.23
CA PHE A 65 -21.98 -7.72 8.04
C PHE A 65 -21.88 -6.23 8.42
N VAL A 66 -20.76 -5.56 8.10
CA VAL A 66 -20.51 -4.15 8.43
C VAL A 66 -21.13 -3.22 7.38
N SER A 67 -21.64 -2.06 7.80
CA SER A 67 -22.17 -1.04 6.91
C SER A 67 -21.09 -0.47 5.97
N THR A 68 -21.36 -0.48 4.66
CA THR A 68 -20.46 0.05 3.61
C THR A 68 -20.96 1.37 3.01
N TRP A 69 -21.91 2.03 3.68
CA TRP A 69 -22.49 3.30 3.27
C TRP A 69 -22.83 4.14 4.51
N ALA A 70 -22.59 5.44 4.41
CA ALA A 70 -22.96 6.46 5.39
C ALA A 70 -23.35 7.75 4.66
N GLU A 71 -24.24 8.53 5.26
CA GLU A 71 -24.58 9.88 4.79
C GLU A 71 -23.33 10.78 4.82
N PRO A 72 -23.15 11.71 3.86
CA PRO A 72 -22.01 12.64 3.88
C PRO A 72 -21.95 13.56 5.11
N GLN A 73 -23.04 13.70 5.86
CA GLN A 73 -23.16 14.54 7.06
C GLN A 73 -23.06 13.75 8.37
N ALA A 74 -22.84 12.44 8.32
CA ALA A 74 -22.72 11.57 9.49
C ALA A 74 -21.45 11.80 10.32
#